data_AF-A0A1S3IXZ7-F1
#
_entry.id   AF-A0A1S3IXZ7-F1
#
_cell.length_a   1.000
_cell.length_b   1.000
_cell.length_c   1.000
_cell.angle_alpha   90.00
_cell.angle_beta   90.00
_cell.angle_gamma   90.00
#
_symmetry.space_group_name_H-M   'P 1'
#
loop_
_entity.id
_entity.type
_entity.pdbx_description
1 polymer ?
#
loop_
_entity_poly.entity_id
_entity_poly.type
_entity_poly.pdbx_seq_one_letter_code
_entity_poly.pdbx_strand_id
1 'polypeptide(L)'
;MMEGFIICLISVAAAAFFIHLTDGQLQWQQIQPHPSSPLPPTRRDHAIGYIPQKNTLIMFGGQGNGIIYGDTWVFNFNSSRWKEFKKMLSPPQRYSLVYGVYKDYFYITTGQDDIMTFSDVWRFDIRTETWEEMSPDGSHVPAVYGAAGGVADGGAYLYVSHGFDMDRRYSTTHRYSIEDNLWEEVYSGGHPYSPNYPHARCLHGGVMTAEHNLVIFGGCLSGGGTGGPCPSHDSWLLDGKAGEWTKLPDCLSPKIYPSLALLPDGNDGQVVILYGGMETTSQMLKTYVSLESDVGVLELESNIWSTRKVLGSSYPVKRYSAALTTAQVLGGVVLFGGETMTNGTVNDLWLLRGNGSSVTSLEVSTKCGGPFIVFWNLIVLHTVFMFAGWGILLQAGAFIARYFKWKGPKWFLIHRVLQSTGLFFALAGFICAIVSVRFDHFSFAHGIIGLIIMILGLLQPLNALIRPHKEQNEVISRKRWIWELIHLNTGRLALILALINMVLGVYLEVSSLGTQILTYVYIGVIIVAYIAMELWTRIKGKGRSEQMELNKI
;
A
#
# COMPACT_ATOMS: atom_id res chain seq x y z
N MET A 1 49.67 38.85 -23.42
CA MET A 1 49.19 37.58 -24.03
C MET A 1 49.27 36.38 -23.09
N MET A 2 50.17 36.34 -22.10
CA MET A 2 50.29 35.20 -21.17
C MET A 2 49.18 35.12 -20.10
N GLU A 3 48.68 36.24 -19.58
CA GLU A 3 47.64 36.23 -18.53
C GLU A 3 46.27 35.76 -19.03
N GLY A 4 45.90 36.11 -20.26
CA GLY A 4 44.65 35.63 -20.88
C GLY A 4 44.64 34.13 -21.17
N PHE A 5 45.80 33.52 -21.37
CA PHE A 5 45.95 32.07 -21.57
C PHE A 5 45.80 31.29 -20.26
N ILE A 6 46.31 31.84 -19.15
CA ILE A 6 46.20 31.23 -17.82
C ILE A 6 44.76 31.30 -17.30
N ILE A 7 44.05 32.41 -17.50
CA ILE A 7 42.64 32.54 -17.12
C ILE A 7 41.75 31.59 -17.94
N CYS A 8 42.04 31.40 -19.23
CA CYS A 8 41.33 30.46 -20.10
C CYS A 8 41.62 28.99 -19.74
N LEU A 9 42.86 28.65 -19.36
CA LEU A 9 43.21 27.31 -18.88
C LEU A 9 42.58 27.01 -17.51
N ILE A 10 42.49 27.98 -16.61
CA ILE A 10 41.82 27.82 -15.31
C ILE A 10 40.29 27.69 -15.48
N SER A 11 39.67 28.41 -16.42
CA SER A 11 38.23 28.28 -16.69
C SER A 11 37.88 26.97 -17.41
N VAL A 12 38.72 26.50 -18.34
CA VAL A 12 38.56 25.20 -19.00
C VAL A 12 38.87 24.04 -18.04
N ALA A 13 39.87 24.18 -17.16
CA ALA A 13 40.17 23.20 -16.12
C ALA A 13 39.09 23.18 -15.04
N ALA A 14 38.54 24.33 -14.63
CA ALA A 14 37.39 24.40 -13.71
C ALA A 14 36.12 23.84 -14.35
N ALA A 15 35.87 24.09 -15.63
CA ALA A 15 34.78 23.46 -16.37
C ALA A 15 35.00 21.94 -16.49
N ALA A 16 36.21 21.47 -16.75
CA ALA A 16 36.55 20.04 -16.77
C ALA A 16 36.48 19.39 -15.38
N PHE A 17 36.83 20.12 -14.31
CA PHE A 17 36.67 19.66 -12.91
C PHE A 17 35.19 19.65 -12.48
N PHE A 18 34.38 20.60 -12.96
CA PHE A 18 32.93 20.60 -12.78
C PHE A 18 32.25 19.48 -13.59
N ILE A 19 32.72 19.20 -14.81
CA ILE A 19 32.22 18.10 -15.65
C ILE A 19 32.56 16.75 -15.00
N HIS A 20 33.74 16.58 -14.40
CA HIS A 20 34.12 15.36 -13.68
C HIS A 20 33.42 15.17 -12.33
N LEU A 21 32.82 16.21 -11.74
CA LEU A 21 32.02 16.10 -10.51
C LEU A 21 30.54 15.78 -10.76
N THR A 22 30.04 15.94 -12.00
CA THR A 22 28.62 15.76 -12.35
C THR A 22 28.26 14.41 -12.98
N ASP A 23 29.25 13.65 -13.48
CA ASP A 23 29.02 12.38 -14.20
C ASP A 23 28.43 11.25 -13.34
N GLY A 24 28.36 11.43 -12.01
CA GLY A 24 27.83 10.43 -11.09
C GLY A 24 26.45 10.72 -10.51
N GLN A 25 25.84 11.89 -10.72
CA GLN A 25 24.58 12.23 -10.03
C GLN A 25 23.36 12.13 -10.95
N LEU A 26 22.23 11.73 -10.37
CA LEU A 26 20.96 11.62 -11.09
C LEU A 26 20.51 12.98 -11.64
N GLN A 27 20.13 13.03 -12.92
CA GLN A 27 19.69 14.22 -13.64
C GLN A 27 18.55 13.91 -14.61
N TRP A 28 17.49 14.73 -14.55
CA TRP A 28 16.40 14.71 -15.52
C TRP A 28 16.72 15.58 -16.73
N GLN A 29 16.41 15.08 -17.92
CA GLN A 29 16.45 15.81 -19.17
C GLN A 29 15.10 15.67 -19.88
N GLN A 30 14.46 16.81 -20.19
CA GLN A 30 13.27 16.78 -21.03
C GLN A 30 13.67 16.50 -22.47
N ILE A 31 13.05 15.49 -23.08
CA ILE A 31 13.22 15.18 -24.50
C ILE A 31 12.13 15.93 -25.26
N GLN A 32 12.56 16.90 -26.06
CA GLN A 32 11.67 17.65 -26.94
C GLN A 32 11.54 16.93 -28.28
N PRO A 33 10.33 16.51 -28.68
CA PRO A 33 10.11 16.01 -30.03
C PRO A 33 10.45 17.07 -31.08
N HIS A 34 10.77 16.62 -32.28
CA HIS A 34 10.95 17.51 -33.43
C HIS A 34 9.71 18.40 -33.61
N PRO A 35 9.84 19.71 -33.91
CA PRO A 35 8.70 20.64 -33.92
C PRO A 35 7.53 20.25 -34.83
N SER A 36 7.81 19.53 -35.92
CA SER A 36 6.80 19.02 -36.85
C SER A 36 6.39 17.56 -36.57
N SER A 37 6.76 17.00 -35.42
CA SER A 37 6.33 15.67 -35.02
C SER A 37 4.84 15.72 -34.65
N PRO A 38 4.02 14.73 -35.01
CA PRO A 38 2.74 14.56 -34.33
C PRO A 38 3.01 14.28 -32.84
N LEU A 39 2.02 14.50 -32.00
CA LEU A 39 2.12 14.20 -30.57
C LEU A 39 0.96 13.28 -30.16
N PRO A 40 1.23 12.23 -29.37
CA PRO A 40 0.16 11.49 -28.73
C PRO A 40 -0.68 12.39 -27.81
N PRO A 41 -2.00 12.13 -27.70
CA PRO A 41 -2.84 12.72 -26.66
C PRO A 41 -2.27 12.54 -25.26
N THR A 42 -2.54 13.51 -24.38
CA THR A 42 -2.21 13.45 -22.95
C THR A 42 -2.90 12.26 -22.30
N ARG A 43 -2.15 11.48 -21.51
CA ARG A 43 -2.66 10.21 -20.98
C ARG A 43 -1.88 9.73 -19.76
N ARG A 44 -2.52 8.85 -18.99
CA ARG A 44 -1.99 8.10 -17.86
C ARG A 44 -2.35 6.62 -17.98
N ASP A 45 -1.77 5.78 -17.12
CA ASP A 45 -2.06 4.33 -17.04
C ASP A 45 -1.87 3.59 -18.39
N HIS A 46 -1.00 4.09 -19.26
CA HIS A 46 -0.66 3.48 -20.54
C HIS A 46 0.56 2.57 -20.41
N ALA A 47 0.78 1.72 -21.41
CA ALA A 47 1.94 0.85 -21.49
C ALA A 47 3.04 1.47 -22.36
N ILE A 48 4.32 1.34 -21.96
CA ILE A 48 5.47 1.71 -22.80
C ILE A 48 6.54 0.63 -22.83
N GLY A 49 7.26 0.51 -23.94
CA GLY A 49 8.39 -0.41 -24.05
C GLY A 49 9.50 0.18 -24.90
N TYR A 50 10.74 0.06 -24.46
CA TYR A 50 11.90 0.50 -25.23
C TYR A 50 12.52 -0.68 -26.00
N ILE A 51 12.72 -0.51 -27.31
CA ILE A 51 13.42 -1.46 -28.18
C ILE A 51 14.84 -0.93 -28.45
N PRO A 52 15.89 -1.52 -27.83
CA PRO A 52 17.27 -1.06 -27.96
C PRO A 52 17.79 -1.01 -29.40
N GLN A 53 17.52 -2.06 -30.17
CA GLN A 53 18.06 -2.28 -31.52
C GLN A 53 17.63 -1.18 -32.50
N LYS A 54 16.45 -0.59 -32.27
CA LYS A 54 15.90 0.49 -33.09
C LYS A 54 15.97 1.87 -32.42
N ASN A 55 16.51 1.95 -31.20
CA ASN A 55 16.47 3.14 -30.35
C ASN A 55 15.09 3.80 -30.35
N THR A 56 14.08 3.04 -29.94
CA THR A 56 12.67 3.36 -30.20
C THR A 56 11.79 3.02 -29.01
N LEU A 57 10.91 3.94 -28.61
CA LEU A 57 9.88 3.73 -27.58
C LEU A 57 8.55 3.37 -28.26
N ILE A 58 7.89 2.32 -27.81
CA ILE A 58 6.53 1.94 -28.20
C ILE A 58 5.59 2.32 -27.05
N MET A 59 4.39 2.78 -27.38
CA MET A 59 3.34 3.10 -26.42
C MET A 59 2.01 2.55 -26.89
N PHE A 60 1.21 2.02 -25.96
CA PHE A 60 -0.14 1.55 -26.22
C PHE A 60 -1.11 1.96 -25.11
N GLY A 61 -2.31 2.35 -25.52
CA GLY A 61 -3.47 2.52 -24.64
C GLY A 61 -3.34 3.65 -23.62
N GLY A 62 -3.97 3.46 -22.47
CA GLY A 62 -4.10 4.44 -21.39
C GLY A 62 -5.41 5.22 -21.45
N GLN A 63 -5.52 6.21 -20.58
CA GLN A 63 -6.71 7.06 -20.49
C GLN A 63 -6.35 8.53 -20.28
N GLY A 64 -7.21 9.43 -20.75
CA GLY A 64 -7.06 10.86 -20.56
C GLY A 64 -8.26 11.63 -21.09
N ASN A 65 -8.64 12.71 -20.39
CA ASN A 65 -9.75 13.58 -20.78
C ASN A 65 -11.08 12.85 -21.08
N GLY A 66 -11.38 11.79 -20.30
CA GLY A 66 -12.59 10.98 -20.46
C GLY A 66 -12.55 9.98 -21.63
N ILE A 67 -11.39 9.79 -22.27
CA ILE A 67 -11.20 8.84 -23.36
C ILE A 67 -10.28 7.72 -22.89
N ILE A 68 -10.68 6.48 -23.16
CA ILE A 68 -9.81 5.30 -23.08
C ILE A 68 -9.21 5.08 -24.47
N TYR A 69 -7.90 5.04 -24.55
CA TYR A 69 -7.18 4.90 -25.81
C TYR A 69 -6.90 3.42 -26.11
N GLY A 70 -6.93 3.07 -27.39
CA GLY A 70 -6.45 1.80 -27.95
C GLY A 70 -5.50 2.02 -29.13
N ASP A 71 -4.90 3.20 -29.21
CA ASP A 71 -3.95 3.59 -30.23
C ASP A 71 -2.53 3.11 -29.89
N THR A 72 -1.70 2.97 -30.92
CA THR A 72 -0.29 2.62 -30.80
C THR A 72 0.56 3.76 -31.32
N TRP A 73 1.53 4.19 -30.53
CA TRP A 73 2.47 5.25 -30.88
C TRP A 73 3.90 4.73 -30.77
N VAL A 74 4.77 5.24 -31.65
CA VAL A 74 6.20 4.93 -31.59
C VAL A 74 7.00 6.22 -31.66
N PHE A 75 7.94 6.39 -30.76
CA PHE A 75 8.91 7.47 -30.75
C PHE A 75 10.28 6.94 -31.14
N ASN A 76 10.85 7.47 -32.22
CA ASN A 76 12.21 7.15 -32.62
C ASN A 76 13.17 8.23 -32.07
N PHE A 77 14.08 7.83 -31.17
CA PHE A 77 14.99 8.78 -30.50
C PHE A 77 16.08 9.34 -31.42
N ASN A 78 16.40 8.69 -32.55
CA ASN A 78 17.37 9.22 -33.51
C ASN A 78 16.80 10.40 -34.30
N SER A 79 15.51 10.33 -34.65
CA SER A 79 14.80 11.38 -35.40
C SER A 79 14.00 12.33 -34.50
N SER A 80 13.92 12.03 -33.21
CA SER A 80 13.07 12.70 -32.21
C SER A 80 11.62 12.85 -32.67
N ARG A 81 11.05 11.85 -33.35
CA ARG A 81 9.69 11.92 -33.92
C ARG A 81 8.82 10.79 -33.42
N TRP A 82 7.59 11.16 -33.11
CA TRP A 82 6.48 10.24 -32.93
C TRP A 82 5.86 9.87 -34.28
N LYS A 83 5.32 8.66 -34.34
CA LYS A 83 4.46 8.14 -35.41
C LYS A 83 3.31 7.40 -34.76
N GLU A 84 2.08 7.68 -35.20
CA GLU A 84 0.89 6.91 -34.84
C GLU A 84 0.76 5.72 -35.80
N PHE A 85 0.45 4.54 -35.28
CA PHE A 85 0.20 3.34 -36.07
C PHE A 85 -1.30 3.10 -36.17
N LYS A 86 -1.82 3.18 -37.39
CA LYS A 86 -3.23 2.90 -37.70
C LYS A 86 -3.30 1.61 -38.50
N LYS A 87 -3.71 0.52 -37.86
CA LYS A 87 -4.01 -0.76 -38.52
C LYS A 87 -5.29 -1.39 -37.99
N MET A 88 -5.85 -2.29 -38.80
CA MET A 88 -7.17 -2.90 -38.60
C MET A 88 -7.21 -3.91 -37.45
N LEU A 89 -6.12 -4.65 -37.21
CA LEU A 89 -5.99 -5.56 -36.08
C LEU A 89 -5.12 -4.89 -34.99
N SER A 90 -5.72 -4.63 -33.84
CA SER A 90 -5.12 -3.99 -32.68
C SER A 90 -5.81 -4.48 -31.42
N PRO A 91 -5.12 -4.55 -30.27
CA PRO A 91 -5.76 -4.87 -29.01
C PRO A 91 -6.89 -3.87 -28.71
N PRO A 92 -7.95 -4.29 -28.00
CA PRO A 92 -8.98 -3.39 -27.50
C PRO A 92 -8.41 -2.23 -26.68
N GLN A 93 -9.08 -1.08 -26.71
CA GLN A 93 -8.76 0.07 -25.86
C GLN A 93 -8.74 -0.34 -24.40
N ARG A 94 -7.74 0.10 -23.64
CA ARG A 94 -7.59 -0.26 -22.22
C ARG A 94 -6.52 0.58 -21.54
N TYR A 95 -6.55 0.57 -20.21
CA TYR A 95 -5.54 1.20 -19.36
C TYR A 95 -5.19 0.31 -18.16
N SER A 96 -4.15 0.69 -17.41
CA SER A 96 -3.63 -0.03 -16.24
C SER A 96 -3.15 -1.45 -16.59
N LEU A 97 -2.37 -1.54 -17.66
CA LEU A 97 -1.82 -2.77 -18.21
C LEU A 97 -0.51 -3.17 -17.54
N VAL A 98 -0.17 -4.46 -17.62
CA VAL A 98 1.19 -4.96 -17.42
C VAL A 98 1.83 -5.16 -18.79
N TYR A 99 3.11 -4.78 -18.91
CA TYR A 99 3.80 -4.71 -20.19
C TYR A 99 5.29 -5.01 -20.07
N GLY A 100 5.92 -5.34 -21.19
CA GLY A 100 7.37 -5.52 -21.25
C GLY A 100 7.87 -5.77 -22.66
N VAL A 101 9.17 -5.84 -22.81
CA VAL A 101 9.84 -6.07 -24.09
C VAL A 101 10.62 -7.38 -24.02
N TYR A 102 10.45 -8.23 -25.03
CA TYR A 102 11.26 -9.41 -25.24
C TYR A 102 11.76 -9.43 -26.68
N LYS A 103 13.08 -9.40 -26.87
CA LYS A 103 13.71 -9.25 -28.20
C LYS A 103 13.18 -7.97 -28.89
N ASP A 104 12.66 -8.08 -30.11
CA ASP A 104 12.09 -6.95 -30.88
C ASP A 104 10.56 -6.82 -30.71
N TYR A 105 9.97 -7.48 -29.71
CA TYR A 105 8.53 -7.52 -29.51
C TYR A 105 8.13 -6.80 -28.22
N PHE A 106 7.06 -6.01 -28.31
CA PHE A 106 6.43 -5.37 -27.17
C PHE A 106 5.18 -6.13 -26.76
N TYR A 107 5.12 -6.58 -25.51
CA TYR A 107 4.03 -7.37 -24.97
C TYR A 107 3.18 -6.54 -24.03
N ILE A 108 1.88 -6.75 -24.08
CA ILE A 108 0.91 -6.23 -23.13
C ILE A 108 -0.03 -7.34 -22.67
N THR A 109 -0.53 -7.20 -21.45
CA THR A 109 -1.59 -8.01 -20.89
C THR A 109 -2.36 -7.19 -19.85
N THR A 110 -3.43 -7.77 -19.33
CA THR A 110 -4.28 -7.19 -18.28
C THR A 110 -4.87 -5.82 -18.67
N GLY A 111 -5.37 -5.10 -17.67
CA GLY A 111 -5.97 -3.79 -17.84
C GLY A 111 -7.49 -3.85 -17.97
N GLN A 112 -8.12 -2.69 -18.10
CA GLN A 112 -9.56 -2.59 -18.23
C GLN A 112 -9.98 -1.48 -19.19
N ASP A 113 -11.21 -1.57 -19.66
CA ASP A 113 -11.97 -0.44 -20.19
C ASP A 113 -13.15 -0.08 -19.24
N ASP A 114 -14.21 0.52 -19.76
CA ASP A 114 -15.40 0.90 -18.97
C ASP A 114 -16.30 -0.30 -18.59
N ILE A 115 -16.15 -1.45 -19.26
CA ILE A 115 -17.07 -2.59 -19.18
C ILE A 115 -16.32 -3.88 -18.83
N MET A 116 -15.15 -4.09 -19.42
CA MET A 116 -14.40 -5.34 -19.39
C MET A 116 -13.05 -5.16 -18.71
N THR A 117 -12.66 -6.18 -17.96
CA THR A 117 -11.29 -6.40 -17.52
C THR A 117 -10.69 -7.51 -18.39
N PHE A 118 -9.42 -7.36 -18.77
CA PHE A 118 -8.77 -8.24 -19.73
C PHE A 118 -7.75 -9.19 -19.06
N SER A 119 -7.53 -10.34 -19.67
CA SER A 119 -6.47 -11.32 -19.32
C SER A 119 -5.75 -11.89 -20.56
N ASP A 120 -6.08 -11.36 -21.73
CA ASP A 120 -5.44 -11.70 -23.00
C ASP A 120 -3.97 -11.24 -23.03
N VAL A 121 -3.19 -11.83 -23.95
CA VAL A 121 -1.81 -11.42 -24.21
C VAL A 121 -1.69 -11.01 -25.67
N TRP A 122 -1.16 -9.81 -25.89
CA TRP A 122 -0.89 -9.27 -27.22
C TRP A 122 0.59 -8.95 -27.37
N ARG A 123 1.13 -9.18 -28.58
CA ARG A 123 2.48 -8.74 -28.97
C ARG A 123 2.45 -7.81 -30.17
N PHE A 124 3.31 -6.80 -30.15
CA PHE A 124 3.56 -5.91 -31.27
C PHE A 124 4.95 -6.17 -31.84
N ASP A 125 5.03 -6.51 -33.13
CA ASP A 125 6.30 -6.62 -33.85
C ASP A 125 6.66 -5.27 -34.48
N ILE A 126 7.75 -4.66 -34.00
CA ILE A 126 8.22 -3.36 -34.48
C ILE A 126 8.80 -3.39 -35.91
N ARG A 127 9.08 -4.58 -36.46
CA ARG A 127 9.64 -4.73 -37.81
C ARG A 127 8.55 -4.72 -38.86
N THR A 128 7.44 -5.39 -38.58
CA THR A 128 6.26 -5.44 -39.45
C THR A 128 5.20 -4.40 -39.08
N GLU A 129 5.34 -3.76 -37.92
CA GLU A 129 4.40 -2.78 -37.37
C GLU A 129 2.99 -3.38 -37.24
N THR A 130 2.91 -4.57 -36.64
CA THR A 130 1.66 -5.36 -36.51
C THR A 130 1.49 -5.93 -35.12
N TRP A 131 0.23 -5.91 -34.65
CA TRP A 131 -0.20 -6.65 -33.48
C TRP A 131 -0.59 -8.08 -33.82
N GLU A 132 -0.37 -8.97 -32.87
CA GLU A 132 -0.79 -10.37 -32.89
C GLU A 132 -1.30 -10.75 -31.49
N GLU A 133 -2.44 -11.42 -31.45
CA GLU A 133 -3.02 -11.97 -30.23
C GLU A 133 -2.40 -13.34 -29.96
N MET A 134 -1.73 -13.47 -28.81
CA MET A 134 -0.96 -14.67 -28.45
C MET A 134 -1.79 -15.66 -27.64
N SER A 135 -2.58 -15.13 -26.70
CA SER A 135 -3.40 -15.91 -25.77
C SER A 135 -4.75 -15.21 -25.60
N PRO A 136 -5.78 -15.53 -26.40
CA PRO A 136 -7.07 -14.83 -26.40
C PRO A 136 -7.89 -15.06 -25.13
N ASP A 137 -7.90 -16.28 -24.58
CA ASP A 137 -8.81 -16.63 -23.49
C ASP A 137 -8.22 -16.41 -22.09
N GLY A 138 -6.91 -16.19 -21.96
CA GLY A 138 -6.22 -15.89 -20.68
C GLY A 138 -6.60 -16.80 -19.50
N SER A 139 -7.21 -17.97 -19.76
CA SER A 139 -8.22 -18.57 -18.87
C SER A 139 -7.67 -19.15 -17.57
N HIS A 140 -6.34 -19.17 -17.48
CA HIS A 140 -5.58 -19.66 -16.33
C HIS A 140 -5.11 -18.52 -15.42
N VAL A 141 -5.42 -17.25 -15.76
CA VAL A 141 -5.05 -16.07 -14.96
C VAL A 141 -6.27 -15.15 -14.81
N PRO A 142 -6.52 -14.60 -13.61
CA PRO A 142 -7.59 -13.64 -13.41
C PRO A 142 -7.43 -12.41 -14.30
N ALA A 143 -8.54 -11.96 -14.90
CA ALA A 143 -8.60 -10.66 -15.55
C ALA A 143 -8.51 -9.57 -14.47
N VAL A 144 -7.43 -8.79 -14.49
CA VAL A 144 -7.14 -7.78 -13.47
C VAL A 144 -6.68 -6.48 -14.09
N TYR A 145 -6.77 -5.41 -13.31
CA TYR A 145 -6.11 -4.13 -13.58
C TYR A 145 -5.44 -3.62 -12.30
N GLY A 146 -4.61 -2.58 -12.39
CA GLY A 146 -3.84 -2.10 -11.25
C GLY A 146 -2.85 -3.13 -10.69
N ALA A 147 -2.50 -4.13 -11.50
CA ALA A 147 -1.48 -5.12 -11.23
C ALA A 147 -0.09 -4.54 -11.51
N ALA A 148 0.96 -5.23 -11.05
CA ALA A 148 2.33 -4.92 -11.39
C ALA A 148 3.04 -6.14 -11.97
N GLY A 149 4.14 -5.90 -12.68
CA GLY A 149 4.92 -6.96 -13.31
C GLY A 149 5.64 -6.43 -14.54
N GLY A 150 5.88 -7.32 -15.50
CA GLY A 150 6.53 -6.99 -16.76
C GLY A 150 7.48 -8.10 -17.21
N VAL A 151 8.39 -7.74 -18.11
CA VAL A 151 9.41 -8.63 -18.64
C VAL A 151 10.78 -8.11 -18.21
N ALA A 152 11.63 -8.99 -17.67
CA ALA A 152 13.00 -8.64 -17.35
C ALA A 152 13.83 -8.46 -18.63
N ASP A 153 14.89 -7.66 -18.55
CA ASP A 153 15.81 -7.54 -19.68
C ASP A 153 16.42 -8.91 -20.05
N GLY A 154 16.25 -9.32 -21.30
CA GLY A 154 16.64 -10.64 -21.80
C GLY A 154 15.84 -11.84 -21.29
N GLY A 155 14.87 -11.65 -20.38
CA GLY A 155 14.07 -12.72 -19.79
C GLY A 155 12.88 -13.14 -20.67
N ALA A 156 12.53 -14.43 -20.66
CA ALA A 156 11.47 -14.99 -21.50
C ALA A 156 10.09 -15.05 -20.83
N TYR A 157 9.91 -14.39 -19.68
CA TYR A 157 8.69 -14.45 -18.89
C TYR A 157 8.04 -13.07 -18.70
N LEU A 158 6.74 -13.00 -18.92
CA LEU A 158 5.90 -11.85 -18.57
C LEU A 158 5.18 -12.13 -17.25
N TYR A 159 5.59 -11.46 -16.18
CA TYR A 159 4.99 -11.61 -14.85
C TYR A 159 3.79 -10.68 -14.67
N VAL A 160 2.75 -11.16 -13.99
CA VAL A 160 1.60 -10.40 -13.52
C VAL A 160 1.37 -10.74 -12.05
N SER A 161 1.40 -9.73 -11.20
CA SER A 161 1.27 -9.87 -9.75
C SER A 161 0.18 -8.96 -9.20
N HIS A 162 -0.64 -9.54 -8.32
CA HIS A 162 -1.73 -8.87 -7.62
C HIS A 162 -2.72 -8.19 -8.60
N GLY A 163 -3.22 -7.00 -8.26
CA GLY A 163 -4.25 -6.30 -9.02
C GLY A 163 -5.63 -6.56 -8.45
N PHE A 164 -6.65 -6.08 -9.16
CA PHE A 164 -8.05 -6.23 -8.76
C PHE A 164 -8.97 -6.28 -9.96
N ASP A 165 -10.16 -6.80 -9.73
CA ASP A 165 -11.31 -6.70 -10.61
C ASP A 165 -12.42 -5.89 -9.92
N MET A 166 -13.66 -5.96 -10.40
CA MET A 166 -14.79 -5.27 -9.76
C MET A 166 -15.14 -5.79 -8.36
N ASP A 167 -14.76 -7.04 -8.04
CA ASP A 167 -15.24 -7.75 -6.85
C ASP A 167 -14.16 -7.91 -5.77
N ARG A 168 -12.90 -8.13 -6.16
CA ARG A 168 -11.82 -8.47 -5.22
C ARG A 168 -10.43 -7.99 -5.62
N ARG A 169 -9.57 -7.91 -4.61
CA ARG A 169 -8.12 -7.74 -4.77
C ARG A 169 -7.44 -9.10 -4.75
N TYR A 170 -6.36 -9.22 -5.52
CA TYR A 170 -5.57 -10.43 -5.64
C TYR A 170 -4.22 -10.27 -4.94
N SER A 171 -3.73 -11.37 -4.39
CA SER A 171 -2.35 -11.56 -3.90
C SER A 171 -1.57 -12.59 -4.72
N THR A 172 -2.20 -13.16 -5.76
CA THR A 172 -1.60 -14.18 -6.62
C THR A 172 -0.54 -13.58 -7.54
N THR A 173 0.38 -14.41 -7.99
CA THR A 173 1.36 -14.05 -9.03
C THR A 173 1.42 -15.16 -10.06
N HIS A 174 1.36 -14.76 -11.33
CA HIS A 174 1.43 -15.65 -12.48
C HIS A 174 2.53 -15.16 -13.41
N ARG A 175 3.05 -16.06 -14.23
CA ARG A 175 3.96 -15.72 -15.32
C ARG A 175 3.51 -16.39 -16.61
N TYR A 176 3.70 -15.69 -17.71
CA TYR A 176 3.49 -16.20 -19.04
C TYR A 176 4.83 -16.52 -19.68
N SER A 177 5.06 -17.80 -20.02
CA SER A 177 6.20 -18.22 -20.85
C SER A 177 5.97 -17.72 -22.27
N ILE A 178 6.79 -16.75 -22.70
CA ILE A 178 6.66 -16.13 -24.02
C ILE A 178 7.01 -17.13 -25.13
N GLU A 179 7.94 -18.04 -24.87
CA GLU A 179 8.40 -19.03 -25.85
C GLU A 179 7.42 -20.21 -25.97
N ASP A 180 6.82 -20.63 -24.86
CA ASP A 180 5.88 -21.76 -24.84
C ASP A 180 4.42 -21.36 -25.04
N ASN A 181 4.13 -20.05 -25.00
CA ASN A 181 2.77 -19.50 -25.03
C ASN A 181 1.87 -20.11 -23.94
N LEU A 182 2.36 -20.16 -22.69
CA LEU A 182 1.66 -20.81 -21.58
C LEU A 182 1.73 -19.96 -20.31
N TRP A 183 0.63 -19.93 -19.56
CA TRP A 183 0.58 -19.35 -18.22
C TRP A 183 0.91 -20.37 -17.14
N GLU A 184 1.65 -19.91 -16.13
CA GLU A 184 2.03 -20.67 -14.95
C GLU A 184 1.74 -19.86 -13.68
N GLU A 185 1.23 -20.52 -12.64
CA GLU A 185 1.13 -19.92 -11.31
C GLU A 185 2.51 -19.94 -10.63
N VAL A 186 2.93 -18.79 -10.11
CA VAL A 186 4.17 -18.64 -9.34
C VAL A 186 3.86 -18.58 -7.84
N TYR A 187 2.75 -17.94 -7.46
CA TYR A 187 2.33 -17.82 -6.07
C TYR A 187 0.79 -17.76 -5.97
N SER A 188 0.22 -18.62 -5.13
CA SER A 188 -1.22 -18.87 -5.02
C SER A 188 -1.98 -17.94 -4.07
N GLY A 189 -1.31 -17.04 -3.35
CA GLY A 189 -1.98 -16.04 -2.51
C GLY A 189 -2.57 -16.53 -1.17
N GLY A 190 -2.13 -17.69 -0.66
CA GLY A 190 -2.73 -18.38 0.50
C GLY A 190 -2.59 -17.74 1.90
N HIS A 191 -1.99 -16.56 2.03
CA HIS A 191 -1.65 -15.96 3.33
C HIS A 191 -2.18 -14.52 3.52
N PRO A 192 -3.50 -14.27 3.39
CA PRO A 192 -4.06 -12.91 3.37
C PRO A 192 -3.77 -12.10 4.64
N TYR A 193 -3.64 -12.73 5.81
CA TYR A 193 -3.41 -12.02 7.08
C TYR A 193 -2.00 -12.20 7.66
N SER A 194 -1.07 -12.75 6.87
CA SER A 194 0.30 -12.96 7.34
C SER A 194 1.15 -11.71 7.08
N PRO A 195 1.82 -11.15 8.11
CA PRO A 195 2.74 -10.03 7.93
C PRO A 195 4.03 -10.40 7.17
N ASN A 196 4.21 -11.68 6.86
CA ASN A 196 5.37 -12.18 6.13
C ASN A 196 5.13 -12.32 4.62
N TYR A 197 3.94 -11.97 4.14
CA TYR A 197 3.61 -12.00 2.71
C TYR A 197 2.93 -10.70 2.29
N PRO A 198 3.07 -10.29 1.02
CA PRO A 198 2.36 -9.13 0.52
C PRO A 198 0.85 -9.39 0.54
N HIS A 199 0.13 -8.51 1.24
CA HIS A 199 -1.33 -8.54 1.23
C HIS A 199 -1.88 -8.17 -0.15
N ALA A 200 -3.07 -8.67 -0.47
CA ALA A 200 -3.80 -8.35 -1.69
C ALA A 200 -3.92 -6.83 -1.87
N ARG A 201 -3.62 -6.36 -3.08
CA ARG A 201 -3.50 -4.92 -3.36
C ARG A 201 -3.71 -4.61 -4.82
N CYS A 202 -3.97 -3.34 -5.09
CA CYS A 202 -3.99 -2.79 -6.44
C CYS A 202 -3.26 -1.44 -6.49
N LEU A 203 -3.05 -0.92 -7.70
CA LEU A 203 -2.46 0.40 -7.92
C LEU A 203 -1.06 0.54 -7.32
N HIS A 204 -0.36 -0.58 -7.17
CA HIS A 204 1.01 -0.63 -6.71
C HIS A 204 1.93 -0.57 -7.93
N GLY A 205 3.17 -0.17 -7.71
CA GLY A 205 4.19 -0.24 -8.75
C GLY A 205 4.98 -1.53 -8.63
N GLY A 206 5.61 -1.94 -9.73
CA GLY A 206 6.56 -3.04 -9.72
C GLY A 206 7.44 -3.05 -10.95
N VAL A 207 8.55 -3.77 -10.84
CA VAL A 207 9.56 -3.90 -11.90
C VAL A 207 10.28 -5.23 -11.76
N MET A 208 10.52 -5.88 -12.89
CA MET A 208 11.39 -7.06 -12.94
C MET A 208 12.85 -6.62 -12.76
N THR A 209 13.54 -7.18 -11.77
CA THR A 209 14.96 -6.91 -11.48
C THR A 209 15.89 -7.96 -12.07
N ALA A 210 15.36 -9.16 -12.32
CA ALA A 210 15.98 -10.24 -13.07
C ALA A 210 14.86 -11.11 -13.67
N GLU A 211 15.20 -12.09 -14.51
CA GLU A 211 14.23 -12.96 -15.19
C GLU A 211 13.14 -13.54 -14.27
N HIS A 212 13.49 -13.86 -13.03
CA HIS A 212 12.56 -14.40 -12.04
C HIS A 212 12.38 -13.53 -10.81
N ASN A 213 12.97 -12.33 -10.77
CA ASN A 213 12.89 -11.48 -9.59
C ASN A 213 12.01 -10.26 -9.85
N LEU A 214 10.99 -10.07 -9.02
CA LEU A 214 10.05 -8.95 -9.11
C LEU A 214 10.10 -8.15 -7.82
N VAL A 215 10.27 -6.83 -7.93
CA VAL A 215 10.06 -5.90 -6.82
C VAL A 215 8.69 -5.25 -6.97
N ILE A 216 7.92 -5.18 -5.89
CA ILE A 216 6.70 -4.38 -5.80
C ILE A 216 6.78 -3.35 -4.68
N PHE A 217 6.10 -2.23 -4.86
CA PHE A 217 6.04 -1.14 -3.87
C PHE A 217 4.64 -0.54 -3.77
N GLY A 218 4.18 -0.36 -2.53
CA GLY A 218 3.00 0.43 -2.18
C GLY A 218 1.68 -0.16 -2.67
N GLY A 219 0.79 0.71 -3.14
CA GLY A 219 -0.56 0.36 -3.59
C GLY A 219 -1.64 0.53 -2.53
N CYS A 220 -2.83 0.04 -2.85
CA CYS A 220 -4.05 0.17 -2.07
C CYS A 220 -4.51 -1.20 -1.57
N LEU A 221 -4.44 -1.42 -0.26
CA LEU A 221 -4.80 -2.69 0.39
C LEU A 221 -6.28 -2.71 0.82
N SER A 222 -6.92 -1.54 0.86
CA SER A 222 -8.29 -1.36 1.34
C SER A 222 -9.34 -1.82 0.32
N GLY A 223 -10.20 -2.78 0.69
CA GLY A 223 -11.44 -3.17 0.00
C GLY A 223 -11.34 -4.50 -0.75
N GLY A 224 -12.44 -5.02 -1.32
CA GLY A 224 -12.41 -6.23 -2.14
C GLY A 224 -12.11 -7.51 -1.34
N GLY A 225 -12.67 -7.61 -0.13
CA GLY A 225 -12.53 -8.74 0.78
C GLY A 225 -11.30 -8.71 1.70
N THR A 226 -10.38 -7.76 1.51
CA THR A 226 -9.15 -7.60 2.31
C THR A 226 -9.06 -6.22 2.96
N GLY A 227 -8.49 -6.15 4.17
CA GLY A 227 -8.28 -4.91 4.93
C GLY A 227 -6.88 -4.31 4.73
N GLY A 228 -6.70 -3.04 5.06
CA GLY A 228 -5.36 -2.41 5.10
C GLY A 228 -5.33 -0.98 4.59
N PRO A 229 -4.18 -0.30 4.70
CA PRO A 229 -4.03 1.10 4.33
C PRO A 229 -4.05 1.30 2.80
N CYS A 230 -4.54 2.47 2.41
CA CYS A 230 -4.46 2.97 1.05
C CYS A 230 -4.09 4.45 1.10
N PRO A 231 -2.85 4.85 0.74
CA PRO A 231 -1.78 4.03 0.20
C PRO A 231 -1.03 3.21 1.27
N SER A 232 -0.37 2.14 0.85
CA SER A 232 0.64 1.44 1.64
C SER A 232 2.05 1.89 1.28
N HIS A 233 3.00 1.66 2.20
CA HIS A 233 4.41 2.02 2.12
C HIS A 233 5.35 0.81 2.06
N ASP A 234 4.81 -0.40 2.18
CA ASP A 234 5.60 -1.63 2.17
C ASP A 234 6.12 -1.97 0.77
N SER A 235 7.21 -2.72 0.75
CA SER A 235 7.79 -3.25 -0.49
C SER A 235 8.30 -4.66 -0.30
N TRP A 236 8.32 -5.40 -1.41
CA TRP A 236 8.53 -6.83 -1.41
C TRP A 236 9.36 -7.25 -2.61
N LEU A 237 10.22 -8.24 -2.41
CA LEU A 237 10.99 -8.93 -3.43
C LEU A 237 10.47 -10.36 -3.57
N LEU A 238 10.08 -10.74 -4.78
CA LEU A 238 9.73 -12.11 -5.15
C LEU A 238 10.95 -12.82 -5.72
N ASP A 239 11.26 -14.01 -5.20
CA ASP A 239 12.00 -15.04 -5.94
C ASP A 239 10.99 -15.91 -6.68
N GLY A 240 10.87 -15.68 -7.99
CA GLY A 240 9.91 -16.35 -8.85
C GLY A 240 10.30 -17.76 -9.27
N LYS A 241 11.50 -18.25 -8.91
CA LYS A 241 11.82 -19.69 -9.01
C LYS A 241 11.35 -20.44 -7.79
N ALA A 242 11.53 -19.85 -6.61
CA ALA A 242 11.08 -20.42 -5.35
C ALA A 242 9.59 -20.19 -5.07
N GLY A 243 8.99 -19.15 -5.66
CA GLY A 243 7.64 -18.69 -5.32
C GLY A 243 7.56 -18.01 -3.96
N GLU A 244 8.68 -17.44 -3.48
CA GLU A 244 8.83 -16.93 -2.12
C GLU A 244 8.96 -15.40 -2.10
N TRP A 245 8.30 -14.78 -1.13
CA TRP A 245 8.31 -13.33 -0.93
C TRP A 245 9.18 -12.94 0.26
N THR A 246 10.01 -11.92 0.06
CA THR A 246 10.82 -11.30 1.13
C THR A 246 10.40 -9.84 1.30
N LYS A 247 10.05 -9.44 2.54
CA LYS A 247 9.75 -8.05 2.85
C LYS A 247 11.03 -7.22 2.84
N LEU A 248 11.02 -6.11 2.11
CA LEU A 248 12.12 -5.15 2.09
C LEU A 248 11.95 -4.13 3.24
N PRO A 249 13.05 -3.53 3.75
CA PRO A 249 12.99 -2.52 4.78
C PRO A 249 12.14 -1.30 4.38
N ASP A 250 11.28 -0.85 5.29
CA ASP A 250 10.44 0.33 5.07
C ASP A 250 11.30 1.60 5.00
N CYS A 251 11.06 2.45 3.99
CA CYS A 251 11.69 3.78 3.92
C CYS A 251 10.80 4.85 3.28
N LEU A 252 10.36 4.61 2.05
CA LEU A 252 9.67 5.62 1.27
C LEU A 252 8.27 5.91 1.83
N SER A 253 7.75 7.10 1.57
CA SER A 253 6.36 7.46 1.89
C SER A 253 5.36 6.52 1.19
N PRO A 254 4.19 6.22 1.78
CA PRO A 254 3.14 5.43 1.14
C PRO A 254 2.72 6.04 -0.20
N LYS A 255 2.54 5.24 -1.26
CA LYS A 255 2.07 5.72 -2.57
C LYS A 255 1.17 4.73 -3.29
N ILE A 256 0.20 5.24 -4.04
CA ILE A 256 -0.48 4.54 -5.13
C ILE A 256 -0.01 5.09 -6.49
N TYR A 257 -0.10 4.26 -7.52
CA TYR A 257 0.37 4.54 -8.88
C TYR A 257 1.84 5.03 -9.01
N PRO A 258 2.82 4.49 -8.25
CA PRO A 258 4.21 4.81 -8.49
C PRO A 258 4.72 4.10 -9.76
N SER A 259 5.67 4.72 -10.44
CA SER A 259 6.31 4.15 -11.63
C SER A 259 7.70 3.64 -11.26
N LEU A 260 8.01 2.40 -11.64
CA LEU A 260 9.31 1.78 -11.35
C LEU A 260 9.99 1.33 -12.64
N ALA A 261 11.31 1.45 -12.70
CA ALA A 261 12.15 0.93 -13.77
C ALA A 261 13.57 0.67 -13.26
N LEU A 262 14.31 -0.21 -13.93
CA LEU A 262 15.74 -0.38 -13.68
C LEU A 262 16.53 0.75 -14.33
N LEU A 263 17.38 1.39 -13.56
CA LEU A 263 18.41 2.28 -14.09
C LEU A 263 19.69 1.47 -14.29
N PRO A 264 20.23 1.41 -15.52
CA PRO A 264 21.55 0.85 -15.76
C PRO A 264 22.60 1.73 -15.07
N ASP A 265 23.25 1.22 -14.02
CA ASP A 265 24.14 2.01 -13.17
C ASP A 265 25.62 1.67 -13.42
N GLY A 266 26.07 1.93 -14.65
CA GLY A 266 27.48 1.82 -15.03
C GLY A 266 28.19 0.53 -14.55
N ASN A 267 29.35 0.70 -13.90
CA ASN A 267 30.17 -0.41 -13.36
C ASN A 267 29.71 -0.92 -11.98
N ASP A 268 28.75 -0.25 -11.33
CA ASP A 268 28.36 -0.49 -9.92
C ASP A 268 27.06 -1.32 -9.79
N GLY A 269 26.44 -1.72 -10.91
CA GLY A 269 25.30 -2.64 -10.93
C GLY A 269 24.04 -2.04 -11.55
N GLN A 270 22.86 -2.51 -11.13
CA GLN A 270 21.57 -1.94 -11.51
C GLN A 270 20.82 -1.54 -10.25
N VAL A 271 20.16 -0.39 -10.29
CA VAL A 271 19.27 0.07 -9.21
C VAL A 271 17.85 0.19 -9.71
N VAL A 272 16.88 0.05 -8.81
CA VAL A 272 15.48 0.33 -9.14
C VAL A 272 15.19 1.79 -8.81
N ILE A 273 14.68 2.51 -9.80
CA ILE A 273 14.16 3.87 -9.63
C ILE A 273 12.66 3.78 -9.39
N LEU A 274 12.19 4.52 -8.38
CA LEU A 274 10.78 4.79 -8.14
C LEU A 274 10.54 6.29 -8.30
N TYR A 275 9.61 6.65 -9.17
CA TYR A 275 9.23 8.04 -9.39
C TYR A 275 7.71 8.23 -9.33
N GLY A 276 7.30 9.42 -8.87
CA GLY A 276 5.92 9.85 -8.84
C GLY A 276 5.05 9.04 -7.86
N GLY A 277 3.77 8.94 -8.19
CA GLY A 277 2.74 8.33 -7.36
C GLY A 277 2.05 9.34 -6.43
N MET A 278 0.89 8.95 -5.94
CA MET A 278 0.04 9.76 -5.08
C MET A 278 0.16 9.29 -3.63
N GLU A 279 0.64 10.17 -2.74
CA GLU A 279 0.86 9.82 -1.33
C GLU A 279 -0.34 10.10 -0.41
N THR A 280 -1.33 10.82 -0.93
CA THR A 280 -2.51 11.26 -0.18
C THR A 280 -3.76 10.65 -0.76
N THR A 281 -4.58 10.05 0.09
CA THR A 281 -5.94 9.59 -0.21
C THR A 281 -6.87 10.11 0.87
N SER A 282 -8.18 9.85 0.76
CA SER A 282 -9.11 10.18 1.85
C SER A 282 -8.87 9.42 3.15
N GLN A 283 -8.04 8.36 3.15
CA GLN A 283 -7.66 7.66 4.37
C GLN A 283 -6.50 8.33 5.12
N MET A 284 -5.69 9.14 4.43
CA MET A 284 -4.45 9.70 4.97
C MET A 284 -4.71 11.00 5.72
N LEU A 285 -4.28 11.07 6.98
CA LEU A 285 -4.36 12.27 7.82
C LEU A 285 -3.05 13.06 7.80
N LYS A 286 -1.92 12.35 7.86
CA LYS A 286 -0.59 12.96 7.80
C LYS A 286 0.41 11.98 7.20
N THR A 287 1.11 12.44 6.16
CA THR A 287 2.21 11.72 5.51
C THR A 287 3.36 12.68 5.20
N TYR A 288 4.53 12.12 4.92
CA TYR A 288 5.61 12.86 4.26
C TYR A 288 5.33 12.89 2.75
N VAL A 289 5.42 14.05 2.14
CA VAL A 289 5.21 14.25 0.71
C VAL A 289 6.57 14.43 0.07
N SER A 290 6.95 13.55 -0.86
CA SER A 290 8.25 13.68 -1.53
C SER A 290 8.28 14.94 -2.38
N LEU A 291 9.46 15.57 -2.45
CA LEU A 291 9.68 16.72 -3.32
C LEU A 291 9.61 16.30 -4.80
N GLU A 292 9.39 17.25 -5.69
CA GLU A 292 9.32 16.97 -7.13
C GLU A 292 10.64 16.44 -7.70
N SER A 293 11.75 16.89 -7.13
CA SER A 293 13.11 16.46 -7.48
C SER A 293 13.54 15.16 -6.80
N ASP A 294 12.71 14.58 -5.91
CA ASP A 294 13.08 13.36 -5.22
C ASP A 294 12.72 12.13 -6.07
N VAL A 295 13.63 11.15 -6.07
CA VAL A 295 13.41 9.80 -6.59
C VAL A 295 13.70 8.77 -5.50
N GLY A 296 12.93 7.70 -5.45
CA GLY A 296 13.26 6.53 -4.66
C GLY A 296 14.29 5.68 -5.41
N VAL A 297 15.31 5.20 -4.70
CA VAL A 297 16.33 4.32 -5.25
C VAL A 297 16.44 3.09 -4.36
N LEU A 298 16.27 1.91 -4.94
CA LEU A 298 16.54 0.63 -4.28
C LEU A 298 17.82 0.04 -4.85
N GLU A 299 18.81 -0.10 -3.98
CA GLU A 299 20.04 -0.83 -4.26
C GLU A 299 19.76 -2.34 -4.15
N LEU A 300 19.96 -3.08 -5.25
CA LEU A 300 19.59 -4.49 -5.33
C LEU A 300 20.51 -5.42 -4.54
N GLU A 301 21.77 -5.05 -4.34
CA GLU A 301 22.72 -5.85 -3.56
C GLU A 301 22.43 -5.76 -2.05
N SER A 302 22.16 -4.55 -1.57
CA SER A 302 21.89 -4.29 -0.15
C SER A 302 20.42 -4.47 0.21
N ASN A 303 19.52 -4.46 -0.78
CA ASN A 303 18.07 -4.44 -0.61
C ASN A 303 17.57 -3.26 0.23
N ILE A 304 18.25 -2.12 0.12
CA ILE A 304 17.95 -0.91 0.90
C ILE A 304 17.39 0.17 -0.02
N TRP A 305 16.22 0.68 0.36
CA TRP A 305 15.67 1.90 -0.23
C TRP A 305 16.43 3.13 0.27
N SER A 306 16.46 4.17 -0.55
CA SER A 306 16.88 5.52 -0.19
C SER A 306 16.09 6.56 -1.00
N THR A 307 15.91 7.77 -0.46
CA THR A 307 15.38 8.90 -1.24
C THR A 307 16.55 9.77 -1.70
N ARG A 308 16.67 9.97 -3.02
CA ARG A 308 17.74 10.75 -3.64
C ARG A 308 17.19 12.00 -4.30
N LYS A 309 17.93 13.11 -4.18
CA LYS A 309 17.64 14.34 -4.90
C LYS A 309 18.28 14.28 -6.28
N VAL A 310 17.47 14.57 -7.29
CA VAL A 310 17.94 14.77 -8.66
C VAL A 310 18.50 16.19 -8.80
N LEU A 311 19.65 16.33 -9.43
CA LEU A 311 20.27 17.62 -9.72
C LEU A 311 19.58 18.35 -10.87
N GLY A 312 19.73 19.68 -10.87
CA GLY A 312 19.24 20.57 -11.91
C GLY A 312 17.97 21.31 -11.49
N SER A 313 17.63 22.33 -12.27
CA SER A 313 16.42 23.15 -12.09
C SER A 313 15.24 22.68 -12.95
N SER A 314 15.41 21.58 -13.69
CA SER A 314 14.40 21.05 -14.60
C SER A 314 14.20 19.57 -14.31
N TYR A 315 13.00 19.24 -13.89
CA TYR A 315 12.55 17.88 -13.61
C TYR A 315 11.05 17.79 -13.93
N PRO A 316 10.51 16.59 -14.16
CA PRO A 316 9.09 16.45 -14.41
C PRO A 316 8.29 16.93 -13.19
N VAL A 317 7.20 17.65 -13.46
CA VAL A 317 6.23 18.04 -12.44
C VAL A 317 5.69 16.78 -11.74
N LYS A 318 5.42 16.88 -10.44
CA LYS A 318 4.89 15.76 -9.67
C LYS A 318 3.62 15.18 -10.28
N ARG A 319 3.63 13.87 -10.48
CA ARG A 319 2.61 13.12 -11.21
C ARG A 319 2.48 11.69 -10.71
N TYR A 320 1.40 11.05 -11.11
CA TYR A 320 1.12 9.65 -10.86
C TYR A 320 0.65 8.96 -12.13
N SER A 321 0.65 7.62 -12.16
CA SER A 321 0.23 6.83 -13.32
C SER A 321 0.97 7.16 -14.63
N ALA A 322 2.20 7.65 -14.52
CA ALA A 322 3.11 7.78 -15.65
C ALA A 322 3.71 6.40 -15.99
N ALA A 323 4.13 6.22 -17.23
CA ALA A 323 4.85 5.01 -17.60
C ALA A 323 6.36 5.29 -17.55
N LEU A 324 7.12 4.35 -17.00
CA LEU A 324 8.57 4.43 -16.84
C LEU A 324 9.18 3.13 -17.38
N THR A 325 10.22 3.23 -18.20
CA THR A 325 10.88 2.06 -18.78
C THR A 325 12.39 2.27 -18.88
N THR A 326 13.13 1.18 -18.80
CA THR A 326 14.59 1.17 -18.95
C THR A 326 14.95 1.40 -20.41
N ALA A 327 15.88 2.31 -20.67
CA ALA A 327 16.38 2.60 -22.01
C ALA A 327 17.89 2.35 -22.06
N GLN A 328 18.29 1.10 -22.33
CA GLN A 328 19.67 0.62 -22.17
C GLN A 328 20.68 1.39 -23.03
N VAL A 329 20.38 1.62 -24.32
CA VAL A 329 21.26 2.38 -25.23
C VAL A 329 21.32 3.85 -24.84
N LEU A 330 20.24 4.36 -24.24
CA LEU A 330 20.23 5.68 -23.63
C LEU A 330 20.81 5.67 -22.21
N GLY A 331 21.33 4.57 -21.66
CA GLY A 331 21.94 4.54 -20.33
C GLY A 331 21.09 5.19 -19.23
N GLY A 332 19.77 5.00 -19.26
CA GLY A 332 18.84 5.73 -18.40
C GLY A 332 17.45 5.11 -18.31
N VAL A 333 16.52 5.81 -17.66
CA VAL A 333 15.09 5.48 -17.65
C VAL A 333 14.27 6.58 -18.32
N VAL A 334 13.31 6.18 -19.14
CA VAL A 334 12.44 7.07 -19.89
C VAL A 334 11.07 7.11 -19.23
N LEU A 335 10.62 8.33 -18.92
CA LEU A 335 9.30 8.63 -18.36
C LEU A 335 8.44 9.30 -19.43
N PHE A 336 7.19 8.84 -19.58
CA PHE A 336 6.22 9.48 -20.46
C PHE A 336 4.86 9.66 -19.78
N GLY A 337 4.25 10.81 -20.02
CA GLY A 337 2.87 11.12 -19.64
C GLY A 337 2.61 11.06 -18.13
N GLY A 338 1.44 10.52 -17.77
CA GLY A 338 0.91 10.51 -16.41
C GLY A 338 -0.09 11.63 -16.16
N GLU A 339 -0.54 11.75 -14.92
CA GLU A 339 -1.42 12.81 -14.47
C GLU A 339 -0.76 13.62 -13.36
N THR A 340 -0.69 14.93 -13.57
CA THR A 340 -0.13 15.87 -12.60
C THR A 340 -1.13 16.10 -11.47
N MET A 341 -0.63 16.52 -10.31
CA MET A 341 -1.47 16.76 -9.14
C MET A 341 -2.45 17.94 -9.31
N THR A 342 -2.24 18.81 -10.31
CA THR A 342 -3.02 20.05 -10.50
C THR A 342 -3.55 20.27 -11.92
N ASN A 343 -2.84 19.81 -12.96
CA ASN A 343 -3.06 20.22 -14.35
C ASN A 343 -3.56 19.08 -15.25
N GLY A 344 -4.04 17.98 -14.66
CA GLY A 344 -4.54 16.82 -15.40
C GLY A 344 -3.44 16.03 -16.11
N THR A 345 -3.86 15.26 -17.13
CA THR A 345 -2.96 14.37 -17.89
C THR A 345 -1.97 15.15 -18.76
N VAL A 346 -0.77 14.59 -18.95
CA VAL A 346 0.31 15.18 -19.75
C VAL A 346 0.86 14.20 -20.80
N ASN A 347 1.67 14.69 -21.74
CA ASN A 347 2.30 13.93 -22.83
C ASN A 347 3.77 14.33 -23.06
N ASP A 348 4.42 14.85 -22.02
CA ASP A 348 5.86 15.16 -22.03
C ASP A 348 6.71 13.89 -21.87
N LEU A 349 7.91 13.94 -22.44
CA LEU A 349 8.89 12.85 -22.44
C LEU A 349 10.15 13.30 -21.69
N TRP A 350 10.61 12.48 -20.75
CA TRP A 350 11.76 12.76 -19.91
C TRP A 350 12.71 11.56 -19.85
N LEU A 351 14.00 11.84 -19.71
CA LEU A 351 15.06 10.86 -19.52
C LEU A 351 15.80 11.16 -18.21
N LEU A 352 15.90 10.17 -17.32
CA LEU A 352 16.73 10.23 -16.12
C LEU A 352 18.01 9.42 -16.37
N ARG A 353 19.16 10.03 -16.08
CA ARG A 353 20.51 9.43 -16.17
C ARG A 353 21.32 9.76 -14.93
N GLY A 354 22.42 9.02 -14.72
CA GLY A 354 23.36 9.23 -13.63
C GLY A 354 23.66 7.94 -12.88
N ASN A 355 24.48 8.01 -11.83
CA ASN A 355 24.75 6.88 -10.95
C ASN A 355 23.80 6.94 -9.74
N GLY A 356 23.05 5.86 -9.52
CA GLY A 356 22.06 5.77 -8.45
C GLY A 356 22.64 5.18 -7.15
N SER A 357 23.77 4.49 -7.25
CA SER A 357 24.48 3.80 -6.16
C SER A 357 25.49 4.70 -5.43
N SER A 358 25.94 5.80 -6.04
CA SER A 358 26.83 6.77 -5.41
C SER A 358 26.19 7.33 -4.12
N VAL A 359 26.89 7.22 -2.99
CA VAL A 359 26.40 7.66 -1.68
C VAL A 359 27.15 8.92 -1.23
N THR A 360 26.91 10.05 -1.89
CA THR A 360 27.32 11.33 -1.26
C THR A 360 26.23 11.80 -0.31
N SER A 361 26.61 12.29 0.87
CA SER A 361 25.67 12.73 1.91
C SER A 361 24.78 13.92 1.47
N LEU A 362 25.15 14.60 0.38
CA LEU A 362 24.41 15.72 -0.20
C LEU A 362 23.20 15.26 -1.03
N GLU A 363 23.23 14.03 -1.54
CA GLU A 363 22.18 13.48 -2.42
C GLU A 363 21.05 12.81 -1.65
N VAL A 364 21.29 12.40 -0.40
CA VAL A 364 20.31 11.69 0.43
C VAL A 364 19.34 12.70 1.04
N SER A 365 18.10 12.71 0.55
CA SER A 365 17.02 13.60 1.05
C SER A 365 16.54 13.17 2.44
N THR A 366 16.51 11.87 2.72
CA THR A 366 16.16 11.29 4.03
C THR A 366 16.92 9.98 4.22
N LYS A 367 17.58 9.81 5.37
CA LYS A 367 18.15 8.50 5.75
C LYS A 367 17.03 7.59 6.23
N CYS A 368 16.83 6.49 5.51
CA CYS A 368 15.91 5.42 5.89
C CYS A 368 16.31 4.80 7.23
N GLY A 369 15.33 4.39 8.05
CA GLY A 369 15.60 3.73 9.34
C GLY A 369 15.75 4.66 10.56
N GLY A 370 15.36 5.94 10.47
CA GLY A 370 15.16 6.76 11.66
C GLY A 370 14.00 6.23 12.53
N PRO A 371 14.06 6.35 13.87
CA PRO A 371 13.04 5.80 14.74
C PRO A 371 11.71 6.53 14.50
N PHE A 372 10.69 5.80 14.07
CA PHE A 372 9.29 6.21 13.93
C PHE A 372 8.95 7.16 12.77
N ILE A 373 9.10 6.70 11.52
CA ILE A 373 8.24 7.22 10.45
C ILE A 373 6.83 6.66 10.69
N VAL A 374 6.00 7.39 11.44
CA VAL A 374 4.60 7.02 11.66
C VAL A 374 3.73 7.81 10.68
N PHE A 375 3.14 7.10 9.74
CA PHE A 375 2.10 7.65 8.87
C PHE A 375 0.76 7.58 9.61
N TRP A 376 0.11 8.74 9.78
CA TRP A 376 -1.21 8.78 10.43
C TRP A 376 -2.29 8.65 9.38
N ASN A 377 -3.07 7.58 9.49
CA ASN A 377 -4.26 7.35 8.67
C ASN A 377 -5.45 7.03 9.58
N LEU A 378 -6.65 7.04 8.99
CA LEU A 378 -7.89 6.77 9.72
C LEU A 378 -7.96 5.37 10.33
N ILE A 379 -7.27 4.38 9.75
CA ILE A 379 -7.20 3.00 10.29
C ILE A 379 -6.38 2.99 11.58
N VAL A 380 -5.21 3.64 11.61
CA VAL A 380 -4.39 3.79 12.83
C VAL A 380 -5.19 4.52 13.92
N LEU A 381 -5.90 5.58 13.54
CA LEU A 381 -6.72 6.34 14.49
C LEU A 381 -7.90 5.50 15.04
N HIS A 382 -8.54 4.70 14.17
CA HIS A 382 -9.52 3.70 14.57
C HIS A 382 -8.93 2.73 15.59
N THR A 383 -7.76 2.14 15.32
CA THR A 383 -7.07 1.20 16.21
C THR A 383 -6.78 1.84 17.58
N VAL A 384 -6.22 3.06 17.60
CA VAL A 384 -5.89 3.77 18.85
C VAL A 384 -7.15 4.05 19.67
N PHE A 385 -8.21 4.58 19.06
CA PHE A 385 -9.45 4.90 19.76
C PHE A 385 -10.22 3.65 20.22
N MET A 386 -10.26 2.60 19.41
CA MET A 386 -10.87 1.33 19.81
C MET A 386 -10.11 0.68 20.95
N PHE A 387 -8.77 0.72 20.94
CA PHE A 387 -7.97 0.20 22.05
C PHE A 387 -8.17 1.03 23.34
N ALA A 388 -8.17 2.36 23.25
CA ALA A 388 -8.43 3.22 24.40
C ALA A 388 -9.82 2.97 25.00
N GLY A 389 -10.85 2.86 24.15
CA GLY A 389 -12.23 2.58 24.57
C GLY A 389 -12.43 1.16 25.07
N TRP A 390 -12.42 0.19 24.15
CA TRP A 390 -12.75 -1.21 24.40
C TRP A 390 -11.63 -2.03 25.03
N GLY A 391 -10.37 -1.67 24.76
CA GLY A 391 -9.22 -2.35 25.35
C GLY A 391 -9.00 -1.94 26.81
N ILE A 392 -9.08 -0.64 27.11
CA ILE A 392 -8.66 -0.11 28.42
C ILE A 392 -9.84 0.40 29.25
N LEU A 393 -10.51 1.48 28.82
CA LEU A 393 -11.43 2.24 29.69
C LEU A 393 -12.68 1.46 30.06
N LEU A 394 -13.33 0.81 29.08
CA LEU A 394 -14.54 0.03 29.31
C LEU A 394 -14.26 -1.21 30.17
N GLN A 395 -13.11 -1.86 29.96
CA GLN A 395 -12.65 -3.00 30.78
C GLN A 395 -12.37 -2.57 32.22
N ALA A 396 -11.61 -1.49 32.42
CA ALA A 396 -11.29 -0.96 33.74
C ALA A 396 -12.56 -0.54 34.50
N GLY A 397 -13.50 0.13 33.81
CA GLY A 397 -14.77 0.53 34.39
C GLY A 397 -15.59 -0.67 34.88
N ALA A 398 -15.65 -1.75 34.12
CA ALA A 398 -16.37 -2.97 34.50
C ALA A 398 -15.67 -3.73 35.65
N PHE A 399 -14.34 -3.81 35.60
CA PHE A 399 -13.52 -4.42 36.64
C PHE A 399 -13.71 -3.72 38.00
N ILE A 400 -13.67 -2.39 38.01
CA ILE A 400 -13.91 -1.58 39.22
C ILE A 400 -15.34 -1.80 39.75
N ALA A 401 -16.34 -1.79 38.87
CA ALA A 401 -17.73 -2.03 39.26
C ALA A 401 -17.96 -3.41 39.84
N ARG A 402 -17.17 -4.43 39.45
CA ARG A 402 -17.28 -5.78 40.00
C ARG A 402 -16.56 -5.92 41.34
N TYR A 403 -15.30 -5.47 41.44
CA TYR A 403 -14.41 -5.87 42.53
C TYR A 403 -14.18 -4.80 43.61
N PHE A 404 -14.54 -3.54 43.37
CA PHE A 404 -14.23 -2.42 44.28
C PHE A 404 -15.46 -1.80 44.94
N LYS A 405 -16.61 -2.49 44.93
CA LYS A 405 -17.85 -2.01 45.60
C LYS A 405 -17.69 -1.75 47.10
N TRP A 406 -16.69 -2.36 47.73
CA TRP A 406 -16.40 -2.25 49.16
C TRP A 406 -15.72 -0.93 49.57
N LYS A 407 -15.20 -0.13 48.63
CA LYS A 407 -14.54 1.17 48.92
C LYS A 407 -15.51 2.36 48.99
N GLY A 408 -16.76 2.12 49.38
CA GLY A 408 -17.80 3.15 49.47
C GLY A 408 -18.37 3.56 48.10
N PRO A 409 -19.21 4.62 48.02
CA PRO A 409 -20.02 4.92 46.83
C PRO A 409 -19.22 5.39 45.60
N LYS A 410 -17.93 5.74 45.78
CA LYS A 410 -17.06 6.27 44.72
C LYS A 410 -16.90 5.31 43.53
N TRP A 411 -17.00 4.00 43.73
CA TRP A 411 -16.90 3.01 42.64
C TRP A 411 -17.91 3.30 41.52
N PHE A 412 -19.11 3.76 41.87
CA PHE A 412 -20.19 3.99 40.91
C PHE A 412 -19.89 5.21 40.03
N LEU A 413 -19.34 6.27 40.62
CA LEU A 413 -18.89 7.44 39.88
C LEU A 413 -17.75 7.08 38.93
N ILE A 414 -16.73 6.37 39.43
CA ILE A 414 -15.56 5.95 38.63
C ILE A 414 -16.01 5.07 37.46
N HIS A 415 -16.87 4.08 37.72
CA HIS A 415 -17.47 3.25 36.68
C HIS A 415 -18.15 4.11 35.62
N ARG A 416 -19.05 5.03 36.02
CA ARG A 416 -19.78 5.88 35.07
C ARG A 416 -18.85 6.72 34.21
N VAL A 417 -17.83 7.36 34.81
CA VAL A 417 -16.87 8.19 34.06
C VAL A 417 -16.09 7.33 33.05
N LEU A 418 -15.52 6.20 33.49
CA LEU A 418 -14.77 5.31 32.61
C LEU A 418 -15.65 4.73 31.49
N GLN A 419 -16.90 4.35 31.78
CA GLN A 419 -17.82 3.85 30.76
C GLN A 419 -18.18 4.92 29.73
N SER A 420 -18.51 6.14 30.17
CA SER A 420 -18.86 7.24 29.25
C SER A 420 -17.67 7.69 28.40
N THR A 421 -16.50 7.86 29.00
CA THR A 421 -15.28 8.23 28.27
C THR A 421 -14.83 7.11 27.32
N GLY A 422 -14.89 5.85 27.77
CA GLY A 422 -14.57 4.70 26.93
C GLY A 422 -15.50 4.58 25.72
N LEU A 423 -16.80 4.81 25.92
CA LEU A 423 -17.78 4.78 24.83
C LEU A 423 -17.61 5.95 23.85
N PHE A 424 -17.19 7.12 24.34
CA PHE A 424 -16.83 8.25 23.48
C PHE A 424 -15.69 7.89 22.52
N PHE A 425 -14.59 7.33 23.05
CA PHE A 425 -13.47 6.87 22.21
C PHE A 425 -13.91 5.75 21.27
N ALA A 426 -14.70 4.78 21.74
CA ALA A 426 -15.22 3.71 20.88
C ALA A 426 -16.07 4.27 19.72
N LEU A 427 -16.91 5.28 19.97
CA LEU A 427 -17.73 5.91 18.93
C LEU A 427 -16.86 6.69 17.93
N ALA A 428 -15.90 7.47 18.41
CA ALA A 428 -14.94 8.16 17.54
C ALA A 428 -14.15 7.17 16.67
N GLY A 429 -13.66 6.07 17.26
CA GLY A 429 -12.99 5.00 16.54
C GLY A 429 -13.90 4.33 15.51
N PHE A 430 -15.18 4.11 15.83
CA PHE A 430 -16.15 3.53 14.90
C PHE A 430 -16.38 4.45 13.70
N ILE A 431 -16.50 5.76 13.93
CA ILE A 431 -16.61 6.76 12.86
C ILE A 431 -15.36 6.71 11.97
N CYS A 432 -14.15 6.65 12.55
CA CYS A 432 -12.92 6.50 11.77
C CYS A 432 -12.95 5.27 10.86
N ALA A 433 -13.41 4.11 11.35
CA ALA A 433 -13.56 2.91 10.52
C ALA A 433 -14.53 3.12 9.35
N ILE A 434 -15.72 3.65 9.63
CA ILE A 434 -16.74 3.91 8.60
C ILE A 434 -16.25 4.89 7.53
N VAL A 435 -15.48 5.92 7.91
CA VAL A 435 -14.95 6.90 6.95
C VAL A 435 -13.74 6.34 6.19
N SER A 436 -12.93 5.49 6.84
CA SER A 436 -11.71 4.93 6.22
C SER A 436 -12.03 3.99 5.06
N VAL A 437 -13.04 3.14 5.23
CA VAL A 437 -13.45 2.17 4.22
C VAL A 437 -14.60 2.80 3.42
N ARG A 438 -14.54 2.83 2.09
CA ARG A 438 -15.65 3.39 1.26
C ARG A 438 -16.62 2.33 0.75
N PHE A 439 -16.15 1.09 0.67
CA PHE A 439 -16.87 -0.06 0.14
C PHE A 439 -16.60 -1.25 1.06
N ASP A 440 -17.55 -2.17 1.26
CA ASP A 440 -17.35 -3.43 1.98
C ASP A 440 -17.10 -3.36 3.50
N HIS A 441 -17.65 -2.37 4.21
CA HIS A 441 -17.48 -2.20 5.68
C HIS A 441 -17.75 -3.46 6.52
N PHE A 442 -18.66 -4.32 6.04
CA PHE A 442 -19.14 -5.50 6.77
C PHE A 442 -18.88 -6.80 6.02
N SER A 443 -17.96 -6.80 5.07
CA SER A 443 -17.60 -8.00 4.30
C SER A 443 -16.66 -8.93 5.07
N PHE A 444 -16.25 -8.57 6.30
CA PHE A 444 -15.37 -9.36 7.15
C PHE A 444 -15.89 -9.48 8.59
N ALA A 445 -15.50 -10.57 9.26
CA ALA A 445 -15.97 -10.90 10.62
C ALA A 445 -15.70 -9.79 11.64
N HIS A 446 -14.54 -9.13 11.58
CA HIS A 446 -14.21 -8.01 12.48
C HIS A 446 -15.21 -6.85 12.39
N GLY A 447 -15.74 -6.57 11.20
CA GLY A 447 -16.66 -5.46 10.95
C GLY A 447 -18.06 -5.80 11.46
N ILE A 448 -18.53 -7.02 11.19
CA ILE A 448 -19.81 -7.54 11.68
C ILE A 448 -19.82 -7.62 13.21
N ILE A 449 -18.80 -8.26 13.80
CA ILE A 449 -18.66 -8.39 15.24
C ILE A 449 -18.48 -7.00 15.88
N GLY A 450 -17.67 -6.13 15.26
CA GLY A 450 -17.49 -4.74 15.67
C GLY A 450 -18.81 -3.96 15.73
N LEU A 451 -19.67 -4.09 14.73
CA LEU A 451 -21.01 -3.46 14.72
C LEU A 451 -21.88 -3.98 15.87
N ILE A 452 -21.91 -5.28 16.11
CA ILE A 452 -22.66 -5.90 17.21
C ILE A 452 -22.15 -5.34 18.55
N ILE A 453 -20.84 -5.27 18.75
CA ILE A 453 -20.21 -4.71 19.95
C ILE A 453 -20.63 -3.24 20.15
N MET A 454 -20.62 -2.44 19.08
CA MET A 454 -21.01 -1.04 19.14
C MET A 454 -22.49 -0.87 19.50
N ILE A 455 -23.39 -1.68 18.93
CA ILE A 455 -24.81 -1.68 19.29
C ILE A 455 -24.98 -2.05 20.77
N LEU A 456 -24.34 -3.12 21.23
CA LEU A 456 -24.41 -3.54 22.63
C LEU A 456 -23.87 -2.46 23.58
N GLY A 457 -22.77 -1.79 23.21
CA GLY A 457 -22.16 -0.70 23.98
C GLY A 457 -23.05 0.53 24.07
N LEU A 458 -23.64 0.98 22.95
CA LEU A 458 -24.55 2.13 22.91
C LEU A 458 -25.88 1.87 23.63
N LEU A 459 -26.33 0.61 23.67
CA LEU A 459 -27.51 0.21 24.44
C LEU A 459 -27.26 0.20 25.95
N GLN A 460 -26.00 0.12 26.44
CA GLN A 460 -25.73 0.10 27.90
C GLN A 460 -26.15 1.39 28.61
N PRO A 461 -25.78 2.61 28.15
CA PRO A 461 -26.26 3.85 28.76
C PRO A 461 -27.78 4.00 28.69
N LEU A 462 -28.41 3.65 27.56
CA LEU A 462 -29.86 3.71 27.39
C LEU A 462 -30.57 2.78 28.38
N ASN A 463 -30.08 1.56 28.52
CA ASN A 463 -30.55 0.61 29.52
C ASN A 463 -30.32 1.15 30.95
N ALA A 464 -29.23 1.88 31.20
CA ALA A 464 -28.98 2.49 32.51
C ALA A 464 -29.94 3.62 32.88
N LEU A 465 -30.60 4.28 31.91
CA LEU A 465 -31.62 5.31 32.19
C LEU A 465 -32.89 4.73 32.81
N ILE A 466 -33.25 3.50 32.45
CA ILE A 466 -34.46 2.81 32.97
C ILE A 466 -34.17 1.98 34.23
N ARG A 467 -33.00 2.19 34.86
CA ARG A 467 -32.53 1.46 36.03
C ARG A 467 -33.51 1.64 37.23
N PRO A 468 -34.19 0.57 37.70
CA PRO A 468 -35.11 0.69 38.83
C PRO A 468 -34.37 1.08 40.13
N HIS A 469 -34.97 1.94 40.95
CA HIS A 469 -34.43 2.29 42.28
C HIS A 469 -34.53 1.11 43.25
N LYS A 470 -33.67 1.10 44.29
CA LYS A 470 -33.81 0.14 45.40
C LYS A 470 -34.96 0.59 46.30
N GLU A 471 -35.83 -0.34 46.69
CA GLU A 471 -36.86 -0.09 47.70
C GLU A 471 -36.23 0.03 49.10
N GLN A 472 -36.88 0.78 50.00
CA GLN A 472 -36.34 1.18 51.31
C GLN A 472 -36.09 -0.01 52.29
N ASN A 473 -36.63 -1.21 52.00
CA ASN A 473 -36.55 -2.38 52.87
C ASN A 473 -35.64 -3.51 52.33
N GLU A 474 -34.60 -3.17 51.55
CA GLU A 474 -33.57 -4.08 51.03
C GLU A 474 -34.02 -5.23 50.10
N VAL A 475 -35.32 -5.44 49.88
CA VAL A 475 -35.82 -6.44 48.93
C VAL A 475 -35.61 -5.94 47.49
N ILE A 476 -34.84 -6.67 46.70
CA ILE A 476 -34.61 -6.38 45.28
C ILE A 476 -35.90 -6.68 44.51
N SER A 477 -36.51 -5.65 43.91
CA SER A 477 -37.72 -5.85 43.10
C SER A 477 -37.45 -6.75 41.89
N ARG A 478 -38.45 -7.53 41.43
CA ARG A 478 -38.30 -8.39 40.22
C ARG A 478 -37.80 -7.60 39.01
N LYS A 479 -38.29 -6.36 38.84
CA LYS A 479 -37.86 -5.44 37.78
C LYS A 479 -36.37 -5.10 37.90
N ARG A 480 -35.90 -4.81 39.13
CA ARG A 480 -34.48 -4.55 39.42
C ARG A 480 -33.61 -5.76 39.12
N TRP A 481 -34.05 -6.95 39.51
CA TRP A 481 -33.32 -8.20 39.27
C TRP A 481 -33.18 -8.52 37.78
N ILE A 482 -34.28 -8.42 37.00
CA ILE A 482 -34.25 -8.61 35.54
C ILE A 482 -33.31 -7.60 34.88
N TRP A 483 -33.40 -6.32 35.27
CA TRP A 483 -32.53 -5.26 34.76
C TRP A 483 -31.05 -5.56 35.04
N GLU A 484 -30.72 -6.00 36.26
CA GLU A 484 -29.34 -6.36 36.63
C GLU A 484 -28.83 -7.53 35.79
N LEU A 485 -29.66 -8.56 35.56
CA LEU A 485 -29.31 -9.69 34.72
C LEU A 485 -29.00 -9.25 33.29
N ILE A 486 -29.88 -8.43 32.69
CA ILE A 486 -29.72 -7.94 31.32
C ILE A 486 -28.48 -7.05 31.21
N HIS A 487 -28.36 -6.02 32.05
CA HIS A 487 -27.25 -5.06 32.02
C HIS A 487 -25.90 -5.75 32.22
N LEU A 488 -25.79 -6.63 33.21
CA LEU A 488 -24.52 -7.30 33.51
C LEU A 488 -24.12 -8.27 32.40
N ASN A 489 -25.05 -9.09 31.90
CA ASN A 489 -24.70 -10.13 30.92
C ASN A 489 -24.46 -9.55 29.53
N THR A 490 -25.27 -8.58 29.08
CA THR A 490 -25.03 -7.91 27.80
C THR A 490 -23.74 -7.07 27.83
N GLY A 491 -23.45 -6.41 28.95
CA GLY A 491 -22.18 -5.68 29.12
C GLY A 491 -20.97 -6.62 29.11
N ARG A 492 -21.02 -7.75 29.82
CA ARG A 492 -19.95 -8.77 29.79
C ARG A 492 -19.75 -9.36 28.41
N LEU A 493 -20.84 -9.69 27.71
CA LEU A 493 -20.78 -10.20 26.34
C LEU A 493 -20.07 -9.20 25.43
N ALA A 494 -20.43 -7.91 25.50
CA ALA A 494 -19.79 -6.86 24.70
C ALA A 494 -18.27 -6.77 24.98
N LEU A 495 -17.86 -6.83 26.26
CA LEU A 495 -16.44 -6.77 26.64
C LEU A 495 -15.64 -7.98 26.16
N ILE A 496 -16.21 -9.19 26.22
CA ILE A 496 -15.56 -10.42 25.73
C ILE A 496 -15.43 -10.37 24.21
N LEU A 497 -16.53 -10.06 23.51
CA LEU A 497 -16.52 -9.92 22.06
C LEU A 497 -15.53 -8.84 21.63
N ALA A 498 -15.40 -7.75 22.37
CA ALA A 498 -14.43 -6.70 22.06
C ALA A 498 -12.97 -7.18 22.13
N LEU A 499 -12.59 -7.97 23.13
CA LEU A 499 -11.24 -8.55 23.20
C LEU A 499 -10.97 -9.53 22.05
N ILE A 500 -11.96 -10.34 21.67
CA ILE A 500 -11.87 -11.22 20.49
C ILE A 500 -11.73 -10.39 19.21
N ASN A 501 -12.53 -9.33 19.08
CA ASN A 501 -12.55 -8.49 17.90
C ASN A 501 -11.26 -7.70 17.73
N MET A 502 -10.58 -7.34 18.83
CA MET A 502 -9.25 -6.75 18.79
C MET A 502 -8.23 -7.68 18.15
N VAL A 503 -8.26 -8.98 18.46
CA VAL A 503 -7.37 -9.97 17.81
C VAL A 503 -7.61 -9.99 16.31
N LEU A 504 -8.88 -10.04 15.88
CA LEU A 504 -9.23 -10.00 14.46
C LEU A 504 -8.75 -8.72 13.76
N GLY A 505 -8.86 -7.56 14.43
CA GLY A 505 -8.41 -6.28 13.89
C GLY A 505 -6.90 -6.24 13.64
N VAL A 506 -6.11 -6.79 14.57
CA VAL A 506 -4.64 -6.86 14.49
C VAL A 506 -4.17 -7.74 13.32
N TYR A 507 -4.93 -8.77 12.97
CA TYR A 507 -4.69 -9.60 11.77
C TYR A 507 -5.09 -8.89 10.48
N LEU A 508 -6.21 -8.16 10.47
CA LEU A 508 -6.66 -7.40 9.30
C LEU A 508 -5.74 -6.23 8.94
N GLU A 509 -5.09 -5.63 9.94
CA GLU A 509 -4.05 -4.63 9.74
C GLU A 509 -2.72 -5.25 9.25
N VAL A 510 -2.61 -6.59 9.23
CA VAL A 510 -1.38 -7.30 8.87
C VAL A 510 -0.19 -6.79 9.70
N SER A 511 -0.46 -6.59 10.98
CA SER A 511 0.49 -5.99 11.91
C SER A 511 1.68 -6.92 12.17
N SER A 512 2.80 -6.33 12.57
CA SER A 512 4.04 -7.06 12.87
C SER A 512 3.81 -8.17 13.90
N LEU A 513 4.64 -9.23 13.84
CA LEU A 513 4.62 -10.30 14.83
C LEU A 513 4.77 -9.77 16.27
N GLY A 514 5.59 -8.73 16.47
CA GLY A 514 5.72 -8.06 17.76
C GLY A 514 4.39 -7.47 18.26
N THR A 515 3.66 -6.77 17.39
CA THR A 515 2.33 -6.22 17.71
C THR A 515 1.34 -7.33 18.07
N GLN A 516 1.34 -8.43 17.32
CA GLN A 516 0.49 -9.59 17.60
C GLN A 516 0.79 -10.19 18.98
N ILE A 517 2.06 -10.44 19.27
CA ILE A 517 2.50 -10.97 20.58
C ILE A 517 2.07 -10.02 21.71
N LEU A 518 2.29 -8.72 21.55
CA LEU A 518 1.90 -7.72 22.55
C LEU A 518 0.38 -7.74 22.82
N THR A 519 -0.44 -7.86 21.77
CA THR A 519 -1.90 -7.99 21.92
C THR A 519 -2.28 -9.26 22.70
N TYR A 520 -1.66 -10.40 22.40
CA TYR A 520 -1.92 -11.65 23.12
C TYR A 520 -1.49 -11.58 24.60
N VAL A 521 -0.31 -11.03 24.87
CA VAL A 521 0.17 -10.80 26.23
C VAL A 521 -0.79 -9.88 26.97
N TYR A 522 -1.22 -8.77 26.36
CA TYR A 522 -2.17 -7.83 26.95
C TYR A 522 -3.50 -8.51 27.34
N ILE A 523 -4.10 -9.28 26.41
CA ILE A 523 -5.33 -10.02 26.67
C ILE A 523 -5.12 -11.05 27.79
N GLY A 524 -3.97 -11.74 27.79
CA GLY A 524 -3.58 -12.67 28.85
C GLY A 524 -3.51 -11.99 30.22
N VAL A 525 -2.89 -10.81 30.32
CA VAL A 525 -2.83 -10.02 31.56
C VAL A 525 -4.23 -9.66 32.05
N ILE A 526 -5.13 -9.22 31.16
CA ILE A 526 -6.52 -8.94 31.53
C ILE A 526 -7.19 -10.19 32.09
N ILE A 527 -7.10 -11.33 31.40
CA ILE A 527 -7.74 -12.59 31.84
C ILE A 527 -7.21 -13.02 33.21
N VAL A 528 -5.88 -13.00 33.40
CA VAL A 528 -5.25 -13.34 34.68
C VAL A 528 -5.71 -12.42 35.79
N ALA A 529 -5.82 -11.10 35.53
CA ALA A 529 -6.32 -10.14 36.51
C ALA A 529 -7.76 -10.45 36.95
N TYR A 530 -8.65 -10.80 36.01
CA TYR A 530 -10.02 -11.21 36.33
C TYR A 530 -10.07 -12.50 37.13
N ILE A 531 -9.30 -13.52 36.75
CA ILE A 531 -9.22 -14.80 37.47
C ILE A 531 -8.70 -14.60 38.89
N ALA A 532 -7.60 -13.86 39.05
CA ALA A 532 -6.99 -13.59 40.35
C ALA A 532 -7.97 -12.88 41.28
N MET A 533 -8.68 -11.85 40.79
CA MET A 533 -9.68 -11.15 41.58
C MET A 533 -10.89 -12.01 41.91
N GLU A 534 -11.36 -12.86 40.99
CA GLU A 534 -12.47 -13.77 41.26
C GLU A 534 -12.08 -14.80 42.34
N LEU A 535 -10.89 -15.41 42.24
CA LEU A 535 -10.35 -16.30 43.27
C LEU A 535 -10.21 -15.58 44.62
N TRP A 536 -9.65 -14.38 44.64
CA TRP A 536 -9.52 -13.58 45.85
C TRP A 536 -10.87 -13.26 46.50
N THR A 537 -11.88 -12.90 45.72
CA THR A 537 -13.23 -12.65 46.25
C THR A 537 -13.88 -13.90 46.84
N ARG A 538 -13.66 -15.08 46.24
CA ARG A 538 -14.14 -16.36 46.78
C ARG A 538 -13.44 -16.74 48.08
N ILE A 539 -12.12 -16.59 48.15
CA ILE A 539 -11.33 -16.88 49.35
C ILE A 539 -11.74 -15.97 50.51
N LYS A 540 -11.83 -14.65 50.27
CA LYS A 540 -12.32 -13.71 51.29
C LYS A 540 -13.75 -13.99 51.71
N GLY A 541 -14.62 -14.39 50.78
CA GLY A 541 -16.00 -14.77 51.08
C GLY A 541 -16.07 -15.95 52.05
N LYS A 542 -15.25 -16.98 51.80
CA LYS A 542 -15.16 -18.19 52.64
C LYS A 542 -14.63 -17.89 54.04
N GLY A 543 -13.57 -17.09 54.16
CA GLY A 543 -13.05 -16.67 55.47
C GLY A 543 -14.05 -15.84 56.28
N ARG A 544 -14.89 -15.03 55.62
CA ARG A 544 -15.95 -14.27 56.29
C ARG A 544 -17.10 -15.16 56.78
N SER A 545 -17.49 -16.18 56.01
CA SER A 545 -18.49 -17.15 56.45
C SER A 545 -17.99 -18.01 57.61
N GLU A 546 -16.74 -18.46 57.57
CA GLU A 546 -16.12 -19.23 58.66
C GLU A 546 -16.01 -18.40 59.95
N GLN A 547 -15.64 -17.12 59.85
CA GLN A 547 -15.62 -16.20 61.00
C GLN A 547 -17.01 -15.93 61.59
N MET A 548 -18.06 -15.84 60.75
CA MET A 548 -19.44 -15.67 61.24
C MET A 548 -19.97 -16.93 61.92
N GLU A 549 -19.60 -18.11 61.44
CA GLU A 549 -19.95 -19.38 62.09
C GLU A 549 -19.20 -19.55 63.43
N LEU A 550 -17.91 -19.16 63.49
CA LEU A 550 -17.15 -19.14 64.75
C LEU A 550 -17.67 -18.14 65.78
N ASN A 551 -18.28 -17.03 65.36
CA ASN A 551 -18.88 -16.04 66.26
C ASN A 551 -20.30 -16.41 66.73
N LYS A 552 -20.88 -17.51 66.23
CA LYS A 552 -22.18 -18.06 66.68
C LYS A 552 -22.03 -19.19 67.70
N ILE A 553 -20.81 -19.72 67.86
CA ILE A 553 -20.42 -20.70 68.89
C ILE A 553 -19.86 -19.92 70.08
#